data_AF-A0A3D0PVB5-F1
#
_entry.id   AF-A0A3D0PVB5-F1
#
_cell.length_a   1.000
_cell.length_b   1.000
_cell.length_c   1.000
_cell.angle_alpha   90.00
_cell.angle_beta   90.00
_cell.angle_gamma   90.00
#
_symmetry.space_group_name_H-M   'P 1'
#
loop_
_entity.id
_entity.type
_entity.pdbx_description
1 polymer ?
#
loop_
_entity_poly.entity_id
_entity_poly.type
_entity_poly.pdbx_seq_one_letter_code
_entity_poly.pdbx_strand_id
1 'polypeptide(L)' 'MKEIILLKLGELVLKGLNRRVFEDTLVKNIRRRISPLGKFNIRSRQSTITV' A
#
# COMPACT_ATOMS: atom_id res chain seq x y z
N MET A 1 18.86 -11.66 4.66
CA MET A 1 17.94 -10.53 4.94
C MET A 1 17.25 -10.12 3.66
N LYS A 2 15.99 -9.66 3.72
CA LYS A 2 15.30 -9.06 2.56
C LYS A 2 15.10 -7.59 2.89
N GLU A 3 15.67 -6.71 2.06
CA GLU A 3 15.38 -5.28 2.10
C GLU A 3 13.91 -5.07 1.71
N ILE A 4 13.14 -4.42 2.56
CA ILE A 4 11.71 -4.15 2.34
C ILE A 4 11.37 -2.73 2.76
N ILE A 5 10.44 -2.09 2.05
CA ILE A 5 9.81 -0.86 2.52
C ILE A 5 8.49 -1.23 3.18
N LEU A 6 8.32 -0.81 4.43
CA LEU A 6 7.12 -1.06 5.22
C LEU A 6 6.29 0.21 5.35
N LEU A 7 5.10 0.23 4.75
CA LEU A 7 4.13 1.31 4.93
C LEU A 7 3.06 0.88 5.93
N LYS A 8 2.95 1.61 7.04
CA LYS A 8 1.90 1.42 8.05
C LYS A 8 0.83 2.49 7.90
N LEU A 9 -0.41 2.08 7.68
CA LEU A 9 -1.57 2.96 7.68
C LEU A 9 -2.02 3.15 9.12
N GLY A 10 -1.59 4.26 9.71
CA GLY A 10 -2.00 4.69 11.06
C GLY A 10 -3.45 5.16 11.10
N GLU A 11 -3.68 6.28 11.79
CA GLU A 11 -5.03 6.84 11.93
C GLU A 11 -5.53 7.40 10.60
N LEU A 12 -6.54 6.75 10.02
CA LEU A 12 -7.21 7.16 8.79
C LEU A 12 -8.63 7.61 9.12
N VAL A 13 -8.89 8.92 9.05
CA VAL A 13 -10.23 9.47 9.20
C VAL A 13 -10.90 9.52 7.83
N LEU A 14 -11.70 8.48 7.54
CA LEU A 14 -12.33 8.31 6.23
C LEU A 14 -13.73 8.93 6.12
N LYS A 15 -14.29 9.51 7.20
CA LYS A 15 -15.62 10.16 7.22
C LYS A 15 -16.71 9.36 6.48
N GLY A 16 -16.90 8.09 6.88
CA GLY A 16 -17.90 7.19 6.28
C GLY A 16 -17.46 6.52 4.97
N LEU A 17 -16.28 6.88 4.42
CA LEU A 17 -15.71 6.19 3.27
C LEU A 17 -15.13 4.82 3.66
N ASN A 18 -15.14 3.90 2.70
CA ASN A 18 -14.71 2.52 2.92
C ASN A 18 -13.17 2.41 2.95
N ARG A 19 -12.64 1.92 4.09
CA ARG A 19 -11.19 1.70 4.27
C ARG A 19 -10.57 0.77 3.25
N ARG A 20 -11.26 -0.33 2.91
CA ARG A 20 -10.75 -1.30 1.93
C ARG A 20 -10.61 -0.67 0.55
N VAL A 21 -11.58 0.14 0.13
CA VAL A 21 -11.52 0.87 -1.15
C VAL A 21 -10.35 1.85 -1.18
N PHE A 22 -10.09 2.54 -0.07
CA PHE A 22 -8.92 3.40 0.07
C PHE A 22 -7.61 2.60 -0.06
N GLU A 23 -7.48 1.49 0.68
CA GLU A 23 -6.30 0.63 0.66
C GLU A 23 -6.03 0.04 -0.73
N ASP A 24 -7.08 -0.45 -1.41
CA ASP A 24 -6.97 -0.99 -2.77
C ASP A 24 -6.52 0.08 -3.78
N THR A 25 -7.04 1.30 -3.64
CA THR A 25 -6.66 2.45 -4.48
C THR A 25 -5.21 2.87 -4.22
N LEU A 26 -4.78 2.86 -2.96
CA LEU A 26 -3.40 3.14 -2.58
C LEU A 26 -2.44 2.11 -3.17
N VAL A 27 -2.74 0.82 -3.08
CA VAL A 27 -1.93 -0.25 -3.67
C VAL A 27 -1.82 -0.10 -5.18
N LYS A 28 -2.92 0.22 -5.89
CA LYS A 28 -2.90 0.50 -7.34
C LYS A 28 -1.97 1.67 -7.66
N ASN A 29 -2.03 2.74 -6.87
CA ASN A 29 -1.16 3.90 -7.06
C ASN A 29 0.32 3.58 -6.83
N ILE A 30 0.64 2.83 -5.76
CA ILE A 30 2.01 2.38 -5.48
C ILE A 30 2.53 1.54 -6.65
N ARG A 31 1.78 0.50 -7.07
CA ARG A 31 2.14 -0.37 -8.21
C ARG A 31 2.48 0.44 -9.46
N ARG A 32 1.58 1.36 -9.85
CA ARG A 32 1.76 2.20 -11.04
C ARG A 32 3.00 3.08 -10.95
N ARG A 33 3.24 3.72 -9.80
CA ARG A 33 4.33 4.69 -9.64
C ARG A 33 5.71 4.05 -9.56
N ILE A 34 5.82 2.86 -8.99
CA ILE A 34 7.12 2.19 -8.84
C ILE A 34 7.44 1.23 -9.99
N SER A 35 6.46 0.90 -10.84
CA SER A 35 6.68 0.03 -12.01
C SER A 35 7.87 0.45 -12.90
N PRO A 36 8.17 1.74 -13.12
CA PRO A 36 9.35 2.15 -13.90
C PRO A 36 10.69 1.86 -13.20
N LEU A 37 10.69 1.67 -11.88
CA LEU A 37 11.89 1.42 -11.08
C LEU A 37 12.27 -0.05 -11.00
N GLY A 38 11.43 -0.96 -11.52
CA GLY A 38 11.67 -2.40 -11.55
C GLY A 38 10.51 -3.25 -11.04
N LYS A 39 10.80 -4.51 -10.77
CA LYS A 39 9.81 -5.49 -10.27
C LYS A 39 9.81 -5.50 -8.75
N PHE A 40 8.67 -5.17 -8.16
CA PHE A 40 8.47 -5.16 -6.70
C PHE A 40 7.34 -6.12 -6.30
N ASN A 41 7.50 -6.78 -5.15
CA ASN A 41 6.49 -7.70 -4.62
C ASN A 41 5.60 -6.97 -3.61
N ILE A 42 4.64 -6.23 -4.12
CA ILE A 42 3.73 -5.45 -3.28
C ILE A 42 2.68 -6.36 -2.64
N ARG A 43 2.55 -6.31 -1.31
CA ARG A 43 1.52 -7.02 -0.54
C ARG A 43 0.85 -6.07 0.45
N SER A 44 -0.46 -6.21 0.63
CA SER A 44 -1.22 -5.50 1.67
C SER A 44 -1.85 -6.51 2.63
N ARG A 45 -1.67 -6.30 3.94
CA ARG A 45 -2.30 -7.10 4.99
C ARG A 45 -2.43 -6.27 6.26
N GLN A 46 -3.63 -6.28 6.88
CA GLN A 46 -3.89 -5.63 8.17
C GLN A 46 -3.31 -4.20 8.24
N SER A 47 -3.74 -3.31 7.34
CA SER A 47 -3.29 -1.91 7.33
C SER A 47 -1.79 -1.71 7.09
N THR A 48 -1.10 -2.74 6.61
CA THR A 48 0.34 -2.72 6.35
C THR A 48 0.61 -3.12 4.90
N ILE A 49 1.39 -2.31 4.20
CA ILE A 49 1.81 -2.57 2.82
C ILE A 49 3.32 -2.80 2.81
N THR A 50 3.76 -3.89 2.20
CA THR A 50 5.17 -4.18 1.94
C THR A 50 5.46 -3.99 0.47
N VAL A 51 6.60 -3.40 0.13
CA VAL A 51 7.11 -3.24 -1.25
C VAL A 51 8.42 -4.00 -1.39
#